data_AF-A0A4Q6Y274-F1
#
_entry.id   AF-A0A4Q6Y274-F1
#
_cell.length_a   1.000
_cell.length_b   1.000
_cell.length_c   1.000
_cell.angle_alpha   90.00
_cell.angle_beta   90.00
_cell.angle_gamma   90.00
#
_symmetry.space_group_name_H-M   'P 1'
#
loop_
_entity.id
_entity.type
_entity.pdbx_description
1 polymer ?
#
loop_
_entity_poly.entity_id
_entity_poly.type
_entity_poly.pdbx_seq_one_letter_code
_entity_poly.pdbx_strand_id
1 'polypeptide(L)'
;MVPVRRSVSRETAPDRSVPNARAGLEAGALPSGVERLSERLLSLLTQWREHAEGNTLRRRLSLLLETLAPLLRVCAGTPLDAEQLGRLLPALSAVLAERRDAGEAINPWTVSGARRREVRNAAILVALWSSAEVGDAGPEFLGGFLDRCQGRLGLGLPDRNELALGYRMRVENCPGVDGSDRVDLIVETARHLIGIEIKIDAKEGKEQLRRYVEAIDRCAQQLGKDPRVILLAPFPPSRDDVIPAGWSMVRSAAAAALPKRRSEYGFAHHLIAHFAHHVRSF
;
A
#
# COMPACT_ATOMS: atom_id res chain seq x y z
N MET A 1 -23.23 -54.30 20.19
CA MET A 1 -24.44 -53.44 20.15
C MET A 1 -24.07 -52.21 19.33
N VAL A 2 -24.30 -52.16 18.02
CA VAL A 2 -25.57 -51.91 17.28
C VAL A 2 -26.23 -50.57 17.66
N PRO A 3 -26.59 -49.72 16.66
CA PRO A 3 -26.70 -48.27 16.78
C PRO A 3 -28.15 -47.79 16.97
N VAL A 4 -28.35 -46.51 17.32
CA VAL A 4 -29.69 -45.90 17.32
C VAL A 4 -29.77 -44.76 16.29
N ARG A 5 -30.42 -45.10 15.17
CA ARG A 5 -31.08 -44.15 14.27
C ARG A 5 -32.29 -43.53 14.97
N ARG A 6 -32.60 -42.26 14.71
CA ARG A 6 -34.00 -41.80 14.66
C ARG A 6 -34.27 -40.95 13.44
N SER A 7 -35.31 -41.37 12.75
CA SER A 7 -35.88 -40.92 11.50
C SER A 7 -36.99 -39.88 11.72
N VAL A 8 -36.94 -38.84 10.89
CA VAL A 8 -38.01 -38.13 10.15
C VAL A 8 -39.48 -38.30 10.58
N SER A 9 -40.18 -37.17 10.73
CA SER A 9 -41.60 -36.95 10.37
C SER A 9 -41.72 -35.46 10.00
N ARG A 10 -41.77 -35.08 8.71
CA ARG A 10 -42.95 -34.89 7.83
C ARG A 10 -44.10 -34.13 8.49
N GLU A 11 -44.26 -32.87 8.11
CA GLU A 11 -45.54 -32.18 8.09
C GLU A 11 -45.59 -31.20 6.91
N THR A 12 -46.79 -31.01 6.39
CA THR A 12 -47.16 -30.71 5.00
C THR A 12 -47.36 -29.22 4.67
N ALA A 13 -47.16 -28.89 3.40
CA ALA A 13 -47.42 -27.58 2.78
C ALA A 13 -48.92 -27.23 2.67
N PRO A 14 -49.23 -26.00 2.23
CA PRO A 14 -50.20 -25.86 1.16
C PRO A 14 -49.72 -25.04 -0.04
N ASP A 15 -50.23 -25.52 -1.16
CA ASP A 15 -50.20 -25.11 -2.56
C ASP A 15 -50.74 -23.70 -2.82
N ARG A 16 -50.08 -22.95 -3.72
CA ARG A 16 -50.68 -21.91 -4.56
C ARG A 16 -49.98 -21.82 -5.92
N SER A 17 -50.55 -22.54 -6.89
CA SER A 17 -50.60 -22.26 -8.33
C SER A 17 -50.23 -20.83 -8.78
N VAL A 18 -49.34 -20.72 -9.77
CA VAL A 18 -49.18 -19.52 -10.62
C VAL A 18 -49.22 -19.96 -12.10
N PRO A 19 -49.92 -19.23 -12.99
CA PRO A 19 -50.30 -19.72 -14.31
C PRO A 19 -49.19 -19.61 -15.35
N ASN A 20 -49.29 -20.50 -16.34
CA ASN A 20 -48.51 -20.53 -17.57
C ASN A 20 -48.84 -19.32 -18.45
N ALA A 21 -47.86 -18.47 -18.76
CA ALA A 21 -47.99 -17.37 -19.72
C ALA A 21 -46.81 -17.37 -20.69
N ARG A 22 -46.73 -18.41 -21.52
CA ARG A 22 -46.19 -18.27 -22.88
C ARG A 22 -47.27 -17.59 -23.73
N ALA A 23 -47.21 -16.27 -23.85
CA ALA A 23 -47.92 -15.52 -24.89
C ALA A 23 -47.20 -14.20 -25.17
N GLY A 24 -46.80 -14.00 -26.43
CA GLY A 24 -46.63 -12.68 -27.03
C GLY A 24 -45.29 -11.97 -26.84
N LEU A 25 -44.28 -12.36 -27.62
CA LEU A 25 -43.20 -11.44 -28.02
C LEU A 25 -43.61 -10.84 -29.38
N GLU A 26 -44.27 -9.69 -29.36
CA GLU A 26 -44.38 -8.82 -30.54
C GLU A 26 -43.86 -7.42 -30.20
N ALA A 27 -43.17 -6.84 -31.18
CA ALA A 27 -42.43 -5.60 -31.12
C ALA A 27 -43.33 -4.37 -30.89
N GLY A 28 -42.93 -3.49 -29.96
CA GLY A 28 -43.55 -2.17 -29.82
C GLY A 28 -42.95 -1.31 -28.71
N ALA A 29 -42.23 -0.25 -29.11
CA ALA A 29 -41.78 0.94 -28.38
C ALA A 29 -41.02 0.77 -27.03
N LEU A 30 -39.77 1.24 -27.00
CA LEU A 30 -38.98 1.41 -25.78
C LEU A 30 -39.71 2.32 -24.77
N PRO A 31 -39.78 1.96 -23.47
CA PRO A 31 -40.41 2.80 -22.46
C PRO A 31 -39.58 4.06 -22.21
N SER A 32 -40.26 5.20 -22.06
CA SER A 32 -39.75 6.55 -21.78
C SER A 32 -39.01 6.72 -20.43
N GLY A 33 -38.46 5.64 -19.88
CA GLY A 33 -37.63 5.61 -18.67
C GLY A 33 -36.12 5.48 -18.93
N VAL A 34 -35.71 5.08 -20.14
CA VAL A 34 -34.30 4.83 -20.48
C VAL A 34 -33.51 6.14 -20.68
N GLU A 35 -34.11 7.15 -21.32
CA GLU A 35 -33.52 8.49 -21.46
C GLU A 35 -33.36 9.19 -20.11
N ARG A 36 -34.28 8.95 -19.17
CA ARG A 36 -34.24 9.54 -17.83
C ARG A 36 -33.10 9.02 -16.96
N LEU A 37 -32.56 7.83 -17.24
CA LEU A 37 -31.50 7.21 -16.43
C LEU A 37 -30.11 7.60 -16.95
N SER A 38 -29.94 7.68 -18.28
CA SER A 38 -28.71 8.17 -18.91
C SER A 38 -28.50 9.67 -18.67
N GLU A 39 -29.55 10.48 -18.77
CA GLU A 39 -29.48 11.91 -18.44
C GLU A 39 -29.19 12.15 -16.95
N ARG A 40 -29.75 11.34 -16.05
CA ARG A 40 -29.46 11.41 -14.61
C ARG A 40 -28.03 11.00 -14.30
N LEU A 41 -27.50 9.95 -14.92
CA LEU A 41 -26.10 9.54 -14.76
C LEU A 41 -25.14 10.60 -15.30
N LEU A 42 -25.40 11.14 -16.49
CA LEU A 42 -24.57 12.20 -17.08
C LEU A 42 -24.68 13.52 -16.32
N SER A 43 -25.86 13.88 -15.82
CA SER A 43 -26.07 15.06 -14.97
C SER A 43 -25.33 14.92 -13.65
N LEU A 44 -25.41 13.75 -13.01
CA LEU A 44 -24.72 13.45 -11.75
C LEU A 44 -23.19 13.41 -11.94
N LEU A 45 -22.71 12.91 -13.07
CA LEU A 45 -21.28 12.94 -13.44
C LEU A 45 -20.79 14.36 -13.76
N THR A 46 -21.61 15.19 -14.41
CA THR A 46 -21.25 16.58 -14.77
C THR A 46 -21.25 17.50 -13.56
N GLN A 47 -22.30 17.44 -12.73
CA GLN A 47 -22.39 18.19 -11.46
C GLN A 47 -21.27 17.79 -10.49
N TRP A 48 -20.88 16.52 -10.48
CA TRP A 48 -19.81 16.03 -9.63
C TRP A 48 -18.41 16.41 -10.14
N ARG A 49 -18.21 16.47 -11.48
CA ARG A 49 -16.98 16.97 -12.11
C ARG A 49 -16.68 18.42 -11.73
N GLU A 50 -17.71 19.22 -11.52
CA GLU A 50 -17.61 20.64 -11.15
C GLU A 50 -17.37 20.88 -9.65
N HIS A 51 -17.56 19.86 -8.79
CA HIS A 51 -17.53 20.01 -7.33
C HIS A 51 -16.41 19.22 -6.62
N ALA A 52 -15.56 18.46 -7.33
CA ALA A 52 -14.63 17.51 -6.71
C ALA A 52 -13.15 17.93 -6.82
N GLU A 53 -12.73 18.87 -5.98
CA GLU A 53 -11.31 19.04 -5.66
C GLU A 53 -10.88 18.09 -4.53
N GLY A 54 -9.74 17.40 -4.73
CA GLY A 54 -8.93 16.85 -3.63
C GLY A 54 -9.21 15.43 -3.10
N ASN A 55 -10.06 14.58 -3.70
CA ASN A 55 -10.51 13.36 -3.01
C ASN A 55 -10.05 12.01 -3.58
N THR A 56 -9.53 11.15 -2.69
CA THR A 56 -9.11 9.74 -2.88
C THR A 56 -10.19 8.86 -3.54
N LEU A 57 -11.46 9.25 -3.40
CA LEU A 57 -12.62 8.62 -4.05
C LEU A 57 -12.57 8.78 -5.59
N ARG A 58 -12.12 9.93 -6.10
CA ARG A 58 -11.94 10.16 -7.55
C ARG A 58 -10.94 9.18 -8.15
N ARG A 59 -9.85 8.91 -7.44
CA ARG A 59 -8.83 7.94 -7.84
C ARG A 59 -9.31 6.50 -7.74
N ARG A 60 -10.11 6.17 -6.72
CA ARG A 60 -10.75 4.85 -6.55
C ARG A 60 -11.81 4.58 -7.63
N LEU A 61 -12.60 5.59 -7.99
CA LEU A 61 -13.57 5.53 -9.08
C LEU A 61 -12.87 5.49 -10.45
N SER A 62 -11.79 6.24 -10.68
CA SER A 62 -10.99 6.11 -11.90
C SER A 62 -10.37 4.72 -12.03
N LEU A 63 -9.84 4.14 -10.96
CA LEU A 63 -9.35 2.74 -10.94
C LEU A 63 -10.47 1.74 -11.19
N LEU A 64 -11.65 1.94 -10.58
CA LEU A 64 -12.83 1.12 -10.84
C LEU A 64 -13.23 1.21 -12.32
N LEU A 65 -13.28 2.42 -12.88
CA LEU A 65 -13.64 2.66 -14.29
C LEU A 65 -12.59 2.14 -15.27
N GLU A 66 -11.30 2.22 -14.96
CA GLU A 66 -10.21 1.60 -15.73
C GLU A 66 -10.28 0.07 -15.67
N THR A 67 -10.62 -0.49 -14.51
CA THR A 67 -10.80 -1.94 -14.31
C THR A 67 -12.05 -2.44 -15.04
N LEU A 68 -13.10 -1.62 -15.08
CA LEU A 68 -14.33 -1.89 -15.81
C LEU A 68 -14.21 -1.53 -17.30
N ALA A 69 -13.22 -0.74 -17.74
CA ALA A 69 -13.12 -0.26 -19.12
C ALA A 69 -13.05 -1.39 -20.18
N PRO A 70 -12.34 -2.52 -19.96
CA PRO A 70 -12.39 -3.65 -20.88
C PRO A 70 -13.80 -4.28 -20.94
N LEU A 71 -14.49 -4.37 -19.80
CA LEU A 71 -15.86 -4.91 -19.70
C LEU A 71 -16.89 -3.96 -20.33
N LEU A 72 -16.70 -2.65 -20.15
CA LEU A 72 -17.53 -1.60 -20.74
C LEU A 72 -17.26 -1.44 -22.23
N ARG A 73 -16.05 -1.71 -22.73
CA ARG A 73 -15.73 -1.76 -24.17
C ARG A 73 -16.41 -2.93 -24.88
N VAL A 74 -16.59 -4.06 -24.21
CA VAL A 74 -17.42 -5.17 -24.73
C VAL A 74 -18.89 -4.76 -24.85
N CYS A 75 -19.36 -3.83 -24.01
CA CYS A 75 -20.72 -3.26 -24.04
C CYS A 75 -20.83 -1.96 -24.85
N ALA A 76 -19.74 -1.45 -25.43
CA ALA A 76 -19.74 -0.15 -26.11
C ALA A 76 -20.50 -0.25 -27.44
N GLY A 77 -21.78 0.10 -27.41
CA GLY A 77 -22.69 0.07 -28.55
C GLY A 77 -24.00 -0.68 -28.30
N THR A 78 -24.14 -1.34 -27.14
CA THR A 78 -25.37 -2.02 -26.73
C THR A 78 -25.86 -1.40 -25.43
N PRO A 79 -27.12 -0.95 -25.33
CA PRO A 79 -27.67 -0.54 -24.05
C PRO A 79 -27.59 -1.72 -23.08
N LEU A 80 -26.90 -1.53 -21.97
CA LEU A 80 -26.86 -2.47 -20.86
C LEU A 80 -28.28 -2.64 -20.33
N ASP A 81 -28.95 -3.72 -20.73
CA ASP A 81 -30.26 -4.06 -20.21
C ASP A 81 -30.17 -4.56 -18.76
N ALA A 82 -31.31 -4.66 -18.09
CA ALA A 82 -31.39 -5.08 -16.70
C ALA A 82 -30.83 -6.50 -16.46
N GLU A 83 -30.87 -7.37 -17.47
CA GLU A 83 -30.38 -8.74 -17.40
C GLU A 83 -28.84 -8.80 -17.52
N GLN A 84 -28.26 -7.97 -18.39
CA GLN A 84 -26.83 -7.80 -18.53
C GLN A 84 -26.24 -7.14 -17.27
N LEU A 85 -26.91 -6.14 -16.71
CA LEU A 85 -26.53 -5.55 -15.44
C LEU A 85 -26.65 -6.57 -14.28
N GLY A 86 -27.72 -7.37 -14.28
CA GLY A 86 -27.96 -8.45 -13.32
C GLY A 86 -26.90 -9.55 -13.36
N ARG A 87 -26.23 -9.76 -14.51
CA ARG A 87 -25.09 -10.69 -14.66
C ARG A 87 -23.75 -10.05 -14.31
N LEU A 88 -23.57 -8.78 -14.63
CA LEU A 88 -22.33 -8.05 -14.39
C LEU A 88 -22.09 -7.77 -12.90
N LEU A 89 -23.12 -7.40 -12.15
CA LEU A 89 -22.98 -7.06 -10.73
C LEU A 89 -22.48 -8.25 -9.87
N PRO A 90 -23.01 -9.49 -9.99
CA PRO A 90 -22.47 -10.64 -9.29
C PRO A 90 -21.04 -11.00 -9.71
N ALA A 91 -20.72 -10.91 -11.01
CA ALA A 91 -19.36 -11.17 -11.50
C ALA A 91 -18.35 -10.16 -10.93
N LEU A 92 -18.70 -8.87 -10.92
CA LEU A 92 -17.91 -7.82 -10.29
C LEU A 92 -17.77 -8.05 -8.78
N SER A 93 -18.87 -8.41 -8.11
CA SER A 93 -18.86 -8.72 -6.67
C SER A 93 -17.95 -9.89 -6.34
N ALA A 94 -17.93 -10.94 -7.17
CA ALA A 94 -17.07 -12.10 -6.97
C ALA A 94 -15.59 -11.72 -7.12
N VAL A 95 -15.23 -10.95 -8.15
CA VAL A 95 -13.85 -10.46 -8.35
C VAL A 95 -13.43 -9.53 -7.19
N LEU A 96 -14.32 -8.66 -6.72
CA LEU A 96 -14.03 -7.78 -5.58
C LEU A 96 -13.89 -8.57 -4.27
N ALA A 97 -14.68 -9.63 -4.07
CA ALA A 97 -14.57 -10.52 -2.93
C ALA A 97 -13.24 -11.28 -2.95
N GLU A 98 -12.87 -11.86 -4.08
CA GLU A 98 -11.58 -12.55 -4.26
C GLU A 98 -10.39 -11.63 -3.96
N ARG A 99 -10.42 -10.39 -4.49
CA ARG A 99 -9.38 -9.38 -4.20
C ARG A 99 -9.36 -8.94 -2.74
N ARG A 100 -10.52 -8.89 -2.09
CA ARG A 100 -10.63 -8.59 -0.66
C ARG A 100 -10.05 -9.71 0.19
N ASP A 101 -10.39 -10.95 -0.14
CA ASP A 101 -9.91 -12.15 0.56
C ASP A 101 -8.40 -12.34 0.36
N ALA A 102 -7.87 -11.92 -0.80
CA ALA A 102 -6.43 -11.82 -1.06
C ALA A 102 -5.74 -10.63 -0.33
N GLY A 103 -6.46 -9.82 0.44
CA GLY A 103 -5.90 -8.68 1.17
C GLY A 103 -5.53 -7.48 0.29
N GLU A 104 -5.92 -7.46 -0.98
CA GLU A 104 -5.63 -6.36 -1.90
C GLU A 104 -6.56 -5.16 -1.72
N ALA A 105 -7.76 -5.38 -1.19
CA ALA A 105 -8.77 -4.34 -0.99
C ALA A 105 -8.61 -3.57 0.34
N ILE A 106 -7.71 -4.01 1.22
CA ILE A 106 -7.47 -3.41 2.54
C ILE A 106 -6.00 -3.02 2.65
N ASN A 107 -5.72 -1.79 3.09
CA ASN A 107 -4.36 -1.37 3.41
C ASN A 107 -4.08 -1.68 4.90
N PRO A 108 -3.23 -2.66 5.23
CA PRO A 108 -3.00 -3.09 6.61
C PRO A 108 -2.42 -1.97 7.48
N TRP A 109 -1.64 -1.04 6.90
CA TRP A 109 -1.03 0.08 7.62
C TRP A 109 -2.03 1.16 8.00
N THR A 110 -3.06 1.33 7.18
CA THR A 110 -4.18 2.22 7.51
C THR A 110 -5.04 1.63 8.64
N VAL A 111 -5.31 0.33 8.57
CA VAL A 111 -6.15 -0.37 9.57
C VAL A 111 -5.45 -0.55 10.91
N SER A 112 -4.14 -0.83 10.91
CA SER A 112 -3.34 -0.95 12.15
C SER A 112 -3.16 0.37 12.91
N GLY A 113 -3.62 1.48 12.33
CA GLY A 113 -3.50 2.80 12.93
C GLY A 113 -2.07 3.35 12.91
N ALA A 114 -1.22 2.90 11.98
CA ALA A 114 0.12 3.47 11.80
C ALA A 114 0.05 5.00 11.66
N ARG A 115 -0.90 5.47 10.83
CA ARG A 115 -1.17 6.90 10.56
C ARG A 115 0.16 7.64 10.32
N ARG A 116 0.23 8.92 10.72
CA ARG A 116 1.42 9.77 10.61
C ARG A 116 2.33 9.69 11.85
N ARG A 117 2.33 8.57 12.59
CA ARG A 117 3.18 8.41 13.78
C ARG A 117 4.57 7.92 13.38
N GLU A 118 5.61 8.71 13.59
CA GLU A 118 6.99 8.43 13.15
C GLU A 118 7.46 7.05 13.61
N VAL A 119 7.40 6.77 14.92
CA VAL A 119 7.83 5.50 15.54
C VAL A 119 7.17 4.27 14.89
N ARG A 120 5.88 4.37 14.53
CA ARG A 120 5.17 3.25 13.89
C ARG A 120 5.63 3.04 12.45
N ASN A 121 5.87 4.11 11.71
CA ASN A 121 6.36 4.02 10.35
C ASN A 121 7.82 3.57 10.30
N ALA A 122 8.63 3.92 11.30
CA ALA A 122 9.98 3.39 11.50
C ALA A 122 9.96 1.86 11.67
N ALA A 123 9.11 1.36 12.58
CA ALA A 123 8.97 -0.08 12.79
C ALA A 123 8.48 -0.83 11.55
N ILE A 124 7.54 -0.24 10.77
CA ILE A 124 7.09 -0.82 9.51
C ILE A 124 8.25 -0.85 8.49
N LEU A 125 9.05 0.21 8.37
CA LEU A 125 10.22 0.21 7.49
C LEU A 125 11.23 -0.87 7.86
N VAL A 126 11.52 -1.08 9.15
CA VAL A 126 12.38 -2.18 9.61
C VAL A 126 11.83 -3.53 9.17
N ALA A 127 10.52 -3.78 9.32
CA ALA A 127 9.93 -5.03 8.85
C ALA A 127 10.02 -5.16 7.31
N LEU A 128 9.68 -4.11 6.57
CA LEU A 128 9.63 -4.14 5.10
C LEU A 128 10.98 -4.11 4.41
N TRP A 129 12.03 -3.68 5.10
CA TRP A 129 13.39 -3.81 4.60
C TRP A 129 13.98 -5.16 4.98
N SER A 130 13.49 -5.86 6.00
CA SER A 130 14.14 -7.08 6.51
C SER A 130 14.00 -8.26 5.56
N SER A 131 15.13 -8.87 5.17
CA SER A 131 15.10 -10.13 4.42
C SER A 131 14.44 -11.27 5.20
N ALA A 132 14.47 -11.24 6.53
CA ALA A 132 13.83 -12.25 7.36
C ALA A 132 12.30 -12.18 7.32
N GLU A 133 11.73 -11.00 7.12
CA GLU A 133 10.28 -10.77 7.14
C GLU A 133 9.65 -10.83 5.75
N VAL A 134 10.36 -10.29 4.73
CA VAL A 134 9.81 -10.12 3.38
C VAL A 134 10.67 -10.75 2.28
N GLY A 135 11.68 -11.55 2.64
CA GLY A 135 12.58 -12.22 1.69
C GLY A 135 13.36 -11.22 0.82
N ASP A 136 13.62 -11.59 -0.43
CA ASP A 136 14.44 -10.79 -1.36
C ASP A 136 13.86 -9.40 -1.65
N ALA A 137 12.54 -9.22 -1.50
CA ALA A 137 11.89 -7.92 -1.68
C ALA A 137 12.36 -6.86 -0.67
N GLY A 138 12.82 -7.29 0.52
CA GLY A 138 13.32 -6.38 1.56
C GLY A 138 14.63 -5.71 1.19
N PRO A 139 15.72 -6.47 0.94
CA PRO A 139 16.98 -5.94 0.44
C PRO A 139 16.83 -5.14 -0.86
N GLU A 140 15.96 -5.56 -1.78
CA GLU A 140 15.67 -4.81 -3.01
C GLU A 140 15.06 -3.44 -2.70
N PHE A 141 14.12 -3.39 -1.75
CA PHE A 141 13.51 -2.14 -1.32
C PHE A 141 14.50 -1.23 -0.58
N LEU A 142 15.26 -1.75 0.38
CA LEU A 142 16.28 -0.98 1.10
C LEU A 142 17.37 -0.47 0.16
N GLY A 143 17.92 -1.35 -0.69
CA GLY A 143 18.93 -0.99 -1.68
C GLY A 143 18.42 0.09 -2.63
N GLY A 144 17.20 -0.04 -3.14
CA GLY A 144 16.57 1.01 -3.95
C GLY A 144 16.42 2.36 -3.23
N PHE A 145 16.23 2.35 -1.91
CA PHE A 145 16.18 3.58 -1.10
C PHE A 145 17.58 4.19 -0.92
N LEU A 146 18.59 3.38 -0.58
CA LEU A 146 19.98 3.83 -0.42
C LEU A 146 20.57 4.33 -1.74
N ASP A 147 20.29 3.66 -2.87
CA ASP A 147 20.69 4.09 -4.22
C ASP A 147 20.21 5.52 -4.54
N ARG A 148 19.05 5.92 -4.02
CA ARG A 148 18.49 7.28 -4.20
C ARG A 148 19.07 8.32 -3.25
N CYS A 149 19.67 7.85 -2.17
CA CYS A 149 20.43 8.68 -1.23
C CYS A 149 21.91 8.81 -1.67
N GLN A 150 22.41 7.87 -2.48
CA GLN A 150 23.79 7.82 -2.96
C GLN A 150 24.22 9.10 -3.68
N GLY A 151 25.48 9.49 -3.48
CA GLY A 151 26.09 10.64 -4.16
C GLY A 151 25.64 12.00 -3.60
N ARG A 152 24.63 12.02 -2.71
CA ARG A 152 24.35 13.20 -1.90
C ARG A 152 25.52 13.41 -0.94
N LEU A 153 26.01 14.65 -0.88
CA LEU A 153 27.16 15.05 -0.06
C LEU A 153 28.49 14.35 -0.41
N GLY A 154 28.56 13.60 -1.51
CA GLY A 154 29.77 12.84 -1.88
C GLY A 154 30.11 11.69 -0.93
N LEU A 155 29.20 11.33 -0.01
CA LEU A 155 29.38 10.23 0.94
C LEU A 155 28.90 8.92 0.32
N GLY A 156 29.69 7.86 0.49
CA GLY A 156 29.29 6.52 0.07
C GLY A 156 28.30 5.89 1.05
N LEU A 157 27.25 5.25 0.52
CA LEU A 157 26.38 4.31 1.24
C LEU A 157 26.66 2.88 0.75
N PRO A 158 26.20 1.85 1.50
CA PRO A 158 26.24 0.46 1.07
C PRO A 158 25.61 0.28 -0.31
N ASP A 159 26.33 -0.43 -1.18
CA ASP A 159 25.79 -0.89 -2.44
C ASP A 159 25.07 -2.25 -2.28
N ARG A 160 24.53 -2.76 -3.38
CA ARG A 160 23.84 -4.07 -3.40
C ARG A 160 24.74 -5.23 -3.02
N ASN A 161 26.04 -5.16 -3.33
CA ASN A 161 26.98 -6.23 -2.98
C ASN A 161 27.18 -6.27 -1.47
N GLU A 162 27.31 -5.11 -0.84
CA GLU A 162 27.44 -5.02 0.61
C GLU A 162 26.17 -5.49 1.32
N LEU A 163 24.97 -5.12 0.83
CA LEU A 163 23.72 -5.61 1.39
C LEU A 163 23.55 -7.14 1.23
N ALA A 164 24.05 -7.72 0.13
CA ALA A 164 24.00 -9.16 -0.12
C ALA A 164 24.88 -9.98 0.85
N LEU A 165 25.91 -9.36 1.46
CA LEU A 165 26.67 -9.97 2.55
C LEU A 165 25.88 -10.06 3.87
N GLY A 166 24.70 -9.43 3.91
CA GLY A 166 23.83 -9.36 5.07
C GLY A 166 23.97 -8.05 5.83
N TYR A 167 22.88 -7.68 6.52
CA TYR A 167 22.80 -6.50 7.35
C TYR A 167 21.81 -6.73 8.50
N ARG A 168 21.89 -5.89 9.52
CA ARG A 168 21.00 -5.89 10.67
C ARG A 168 20.26 -4.57 10.74
N MET A 169 19.00 -4.61 11.17
CA MET A 169 18.22 -3.42 11.43
C MET A 169 17.61 -3.46 12.82
N ARG A 170 17.52 -2.30 13.45
CA ARG A 170 16.91 -2.15 14.77
C ARG A 170 16.20 -0.81 14.87
N VAL A 171 15.08 -0.82 15.58
CA VAL A 171 14.41 0.39 16.07
C VAL A 171 14.95 0.63 17.48
N GLU A 172 15.44 1.83 17.73
CA GLU A 172 15.95 2.29 19.03
C GLU A 172 17.21 1.56 19.58
N ASN A 173 18.11 2.39 20.14
CA ASN A 173 19.39 2.08 20.80
C ASN A 173 20.55 1.61 19.90
N CYS A 174 21.54 2.51 19.74
CA CYS A 174 22.91 2.11 19.42
C CYS A 174 23.44 1.19 20.52
N PRO A 175 24.05 0.03 20.19
CA PRO A 175 24.71 -0.80 21.20
C PRO A 175 25.75 0.02 21.98
N GLY A 176 25.60 0.13 23.31
CA GLY A 176 26.57 0.79 24.18
C GLY A 176 26.41 2.31 24.37
N VAL A 177 25.31 2.92 23.89
CA VAL A 177 24.98 4.34 24.15
C VAL A 177 23.78 4.43 25.11
N ASP A 178 23.88 5.24 26.16
CA ASP A 178 22.80 5.47 27.12
C ASP A 178 21.51 5.90 26.41
N GLY A 179 20.36 5.37 26.88
CA GLY A 179 19.06 5.42 26.20
C GLY A 179 18.40 6.80 26.01
N SER A 180 19.12 7.90 26.21
CA SER A 180 18.69 9.28 25.98
C SER A 180 18.92 9.76 24.53
N ASP A 181 19.84 9.14 23.79
CA ASP A 181 20.13 9.50 22.39
C ASP A 181 19.64 8.38 21.45
N ARG A 182 18.30 8.28 21.34
CA ARG A 182 17.65 7.25 20.54
C ARG A 182 17.70 7.59 19.06
N VAL A 183 18.05 6.58 18.28
CA VAL A 183 17.98 6.58 16.82
C VAL A 183 16.71 5.85 16.40
N ASP A 184 15.88 6.48 15.56
CA ASP A 184 14.61 5.92 15.07
C ASP A 184 14.85 4.58 14.36
N LEU A 185 15.89 4.50 13.53
CA LEU A 185 16.26 3.30 12.79
C LEU A 185 17.77 3.22 12.54
N ILE A 186 18.38 2.07 12.85
CA ILE A 186 19.78 1.78 12.53
C ILE A 186 19.83 0.68 11.46
N VAL A 187 20.65 0.87 10.43
CA VAL A 187 21.06 -0.16 9.47
C VAL A 187 22.55 -0.40 9.65
N GLU A 188 22.91 -1.62 10.03
CA GLU A 188 24.30 -2.04 10.22
C GLU A 188 24.66 -3.07 9.14
N THR A 189 25.62 -2.74 8.29
CA THR A 189 26.14 -3.62 7.23
C THR A 189 27.56 -4.08 7.60
N ALA A 190 28.28 -4.75 6.69
CA ALA A 190 29.68 -5.10 6.92
C ALA A 190 30.56 -3.87 7.18
N ARG A 191 30.40 -2.79 6.41
CA ARG A 191 31.28 -1.61 6.45
C ARG A 191 30.62 -0.38 7.04
N HIS A 192 29.31 -0.24 6.97
CA HIS A 192 28.61 0.99 7.36
C HIS A 192 27.74 0.80 8.60
N LEU A 193 27.62 1.89 9.36
CA LEU A 193 26.59 2.06 10.39
C LEU A 193 25.76 3.29 10.01
N ILE A 194 24.51 3.07 9.59
CA ILE A 194 23.61 4.12 9.12
C ILE A 194 22.55 4.37 10.18
N GLY A 195 22.50 5.59 10.72
CA GLY A 195 21.35 6.08 11.49
C GLY A 195 20.37 6.79 10.58
N ILE A 196 19.08 6.51 10.71
CA ILE A 196 18.00 7.18 9.97
C ILE A 196 17.06 7.83 10.97
N GLU A 197 17.02 9.16 10.97
CA GLU A 197 16.02 9.94 11.70
C GLU A 197 14.79 10.15 10.82
N ILE A 198 13.59 9.93 11.36
CA ILE A 198 12.34 9.97 10.62
C ILE A 198 11.47 11.12 11.14
N LYS A 199 11.03 11.99 10.23
CA LYS A 199 10.05 13.06 10.53
C LYS A 199 8.90 13.03 9.53
N ILE A 200 7.68 13.20 10.04
CA ILE A 200 6.48 13.30 9.21
C ILE A 200 5.86 14.70 9.37
N ASP A 201 5.53 15.11 10.59
CA ASP A 201 4.82 16.39 10.82
C ASP A 201 5.66 17.43 11.56
N ALA A 202 6.47 16.98 12.52
CA ALA A 202 7.26 17.87 13.36
C ALA A 202 8.62 18.20 12.72
N LYS A 203 9.03 19.46 12.84
CA LYS A 203 10.40 19.88 12.55
C LYS A 203 11.37 19.29 13.57
N GLU A 204 12.65 19.28 13.21
CA GLU A 204 13.74 18.91 14.10
C GLU A 204 13.75 19.74 15.38
N GLY A 205 14.02 19.08 16.51
CA GLY A 205 14.36 19.78 17.74
C GLY A 205 15.74 20.44 17.61
N LYS A 206 15.92 21.57 18.30
CA LYS A 206 17.23 22.23 18.39
C LYS A 206 18.28 21.23 18.90
N GLU A 207 19.43 21.14 18.21
CA GLU A 207 20.52 20.20 18.51
C GLU A 207 20.18 18.69 18.37
N GLN A 208 19.00 18.31 17.87
CA GLN A 208 18.63 16.89 17.79
C GLN A 208 19.52 16.13 16.81
N LEU A 209 19.70 16.64 15.59
CA LEU A 209 20.57 16.01 14.59
C LEU A 209 22.04 15.98 15.02
N ARG A 210 22.52 17.00 15.73
CA ARG A 210 23.91 17.02 16.23
C ARG A 210 24.16 15.83 17.16
N ARG A 211 23.29 15.63 18.16
CA ARG A 211 23.40 14.49 19.09
C ARG A 211 23.32 13.15 18.37
N TYR A 212 22.53 13.10 17.32
CA TYR A 212 22.37 11.91 16.50
C TYR A 212 23.63 11.52 15.75
N VAL A 213 24.26 12.50 15.07
CA VAL A 213 25.53 12.32 14.38
C VAL A 213 26.59 11.86 15.37
N GLU A 214 26.70 12.53 16.54
CA GLU A 214 27.65 12.15 17.58
C GLU A 214 27.43 10.72 18.12
N ALA A 215 26.18 10.29 18.27
CA ALA A 215 25.84 8.95 18.73
C ALA A 215 26.19 7.87 17.69
N ILE A 216 25.88 8.12 16.41
CA ILE A 216 26.21 7.19 15.31
C ILE A 216 27.72 7.13 15.10
N ASP A 217 28.42 8.26 15.11
CA ASP A 217 29.89 8.30 14.99
C ASP A 217 30.57 7.49 16.08
N ARG A 218 30.17 7.69 17.35
CA ARG A 218 30.73 6.94 18.48
C ARG A 218 30.50 5.44 18.36
N CYS A 219 29.29 5.04 17.98
CA CYS A 219 28.96 3.63 17.80
C CYS A 219 29.71 3.02 16.61
N ALA A 220 29.85 3.76 15.52
CA ALA A 220 30.58 3.31 14.34
C ALA A 220 32.08 3.13 14.64
N GLN A 221 32.69 4.05 15.40
CA GLN A 221 34.08 3.93 15.85
C GLN A 221 34.31 2.66 16.69
N GLN A 222 33.40 2.36 17.63
CA GLN A 222 33.49 1.15 18.45
C GLN A 222 33.36 -0.14 17.62
N LEU A 223 32.58 -0.09 16.54
CA LEU A 223 32.35 -1.22 15.65
C LEU A 223 33.33 -1.29 14.47
N GLY A 224 34.21 -0.29 14.30
CA GLY A 224 35.12 -0.17 13.16
C GLY A 224 34.39 0.02 11.82
N LYS A 225 33.32 0.81 11.80
CA LYS A 225 32.44 1.04 10.63
C LYS A 225 32.43 2.51 10.21
N ASP A 226 32.03 2.75 8.98
CA ASP A 226 31.80 4.08 8.42
C ASP A 226 30.44 4.62 8.88
N PRO A 227 30.38 5.72 9.65
CA PRO A 227 29.12 6.30 10.12
C PRO A 227 28.42 7.08 9.01
N ARG A 228 27.10 6.93 8.91
CA ARG A 228 26.25 7.73 8.02
C ARG A 228 24.96 8.11 8.74
N VAL A 229 24.49 9.33 8.53
CA VAL A 229 23.18 9.76 9.05
C VAL A 229 22.31 10.22 7.89
N ILE A 230 21.10 9.70 7.85
CA ILE A 230 20.05 10.08 6.90
C ILE A 230 18.93 10.74 7.68
N LEU A 231 18.44 11.87 7.19
CA LEU A 231 17.16 12.42 7.62
C LEU A 231 16.10 12.06 6.58
N LEU A 232 15.11 11.25 6.96
CA LEU A 232 13.91 10.98 6.18
C LEU A 232 12.79 11.93 6.60
N ALA A 233 12.61 13.03 5.86
CA ALA A 233 11.68 14.10 6.20
C ALA A 233 11.12 14.83 4.96
N PRO A 234 10.02 15.59 5.08
CA PRO A 234 9.53 16.47 4.02
C PRO A 234 10.32 17.79 3.90
N PHE A 235 11.36 17.99 4.71
CA PHE A 235 12.21 19.19 4.75
C PHE A 235 13.70 18.80 4.81
N PRO A 236 14.63 19.67 4.39
CA PRO A 236 16.06 19.39 4.47
C PRO A 236 16.57 19.41 5.92
N PRO A 237 17.66 18.69 6.22
CA PRO A 237 18.31 18.72 7.52
C PRO A 237 18.88 20.10 7.83
N SER A 238 18.99 20.44 9.12
CA SER A 238 19.66 21.68 9.54
C SER A 238 21.19 21.63 9.45
N ARG A 239 21.77 20.52 8.96
CA ARG A 239 23.21 20.28 8.89
C ARG A 239 23.62 19.70 7.54
N ASP A 240 24.81 20.06 7.08
CA ASP A 240 25.35 19.67 5.77
C ASP A 240 26.01 18.29 5.74
N ASP A 241 26.23 17.67 6.90
CA ASP A 241 26.81 16.32 7.06
C ASP A 241 25.73 15.22 7.17
N VAL A 242 24.46 15.59 7.12
CA VAL A 242 23.31 14.67 7.17
C VAL A 242 22.72 14.52 5.77
N ILE A 243 22.58 13.27 5.31
CA ILE A 243 22.07 12.96 3.98
C ILE A 243 20.55 13.24 3.94
N PRO A 244 20.07 14.17 3.09
CA PRO A 244 18.65 14.47 2.98
C PRO A 244 17.93 13.39 2.17
N ALA A 245 16.87 12.80 2.74
CA ALA A 245 15.96 11.87 2.08
C ALA A 245 14.49 12.28 2.28
N GLY A 246 13.65 12.04 1.27
CA GLY A 246 12.23 12.35 1.33
C GLY A 246 11.35 11.11 1.21
N TRP A 247 10.11 11.19 1.72
CA TRP A 247 9.12 10.11 1.58
C TRP A 247 8.81 9.75 0.11
N SER A 248 9.04 10.67 -0.83
CA SER A 248 8.98 10.38 -2.26
C SER A 248 10.02 9.34 -2.70
N MET A 249 11.22 9.36 -2.12
CA MET A 249 12.28 8.39 -2.41
C MET A 249 11.92 7.00 -1.91
N VAL A 250 11.32 6.91 -0.70
CA VAL A 250 10.78 5.65 -0.17
C VAL A 250 9.74 5.08 -1.12
N ARG A 251 8.82 5.90 -1.63
CA ARG A 251 7.82 5.43 -2.61
C ARG A 251 8.44 4.99 -3.92
N SER A 252 9.42 5.73 -4.44
CA SER A 252 10.10 5.37 -5.68
C SER A 252 10.93 4.09 -5.51
N ALA A 253 11.56 3.88 -4.36
CA ALA A 253 12.27 2.66 -4.02
C ALA A 253 11.31 1.47 -3.90
N ALA A 254 10.19 1.65 -3.20
CA ALA A 254 9.14 0.65 -3.10
C ALA A 254 8.65 0.23 -4.49
N ALA A 255 8.33 1.19 -5.37
CA ALA A 255 7.89 0.91 -6.73
C ALA A 255 8.95 0.16 -7.56
N ALA A 256 10.24 0.44 -7.35
CA ALA A 256 11.33 -0.26 -8.03
C ALA A 256 11.53 -1.70 -7.53
N ALA A 257 11.17 -1.99 -6.28
CA ALA A 257 11.23 -3.33 -5.70
C ALA A 257 10.03 -4.21 -6.05
N LEU A 258 9.02 -3.67 -6.76
CA LEU A 258 7.85 -4.44 -7.18
C LEU A 258 8.09 -5.11 -8.54
N PRO A 259 7.58 -6.33 -8.76
CA PRO A 259 7.55 -6.95 -10.08
C PRO A 259 6.86 -6.06 -11.12
N LYS A 260 7.23 -6.23 -12.40
CA LYS A 260 6.63 -5.44 -13.50
C LYS A 260 5.15 -5.76 -13.68
N ARG A 261 4.75 -7.01 -13.46
CA ARG A 261 3.36 -7.45 -13.60
C ARG A 261 2.76 -7.67 -12.22
N ARG A 262 1.58 -7.08 -11.98
CA ARG A 262 0.87 -7.23 -10.70
C ARG A 262 0.47 -8.67 -10.40
N SER A 263 0.27 -9.51 -11.42
CA SER A 263 0.01 -10.95 -11.25
C SER A 263 1.15 -11.73 -10.60
N GLU A 264 2.35 -11.14 -10.54
CA GLU A 264 3.54 -11.72 -9.91
C GLU A 264 3.73 -11.25 -8.46
N TYR A 265 2.80 -10.43 -7.94
CA TYR A 265 2.92 -9.92 -6.58
C TYR A 265 2.66 -11.05 -5.59
N GLY A 266 3.72 -11.51 -4.95
CA GLY A 266 3.62 -12.22 -3.67
C GLY A 266 3.16 -11.31 -2.52
N PHE A 267 2.95 -11.93 -1.36
CA PHE A 267 2.50 -11.25 -0.14
C PHE A 267 3.38 -10.04 0.25
N ALA A 268 4.71 -10.20 0.24
CA ALA A 268 5.67 -9.13 0.52
C ALA A 268 5.49 -7.91 -0.40
N HIS A 269 5.30 -8.15 -1.69
CA HIS A 269 5.08 -7.08 -2.68
C HIS A 269 3.78 -6.31 -2.41
N HIS A 270 2.72 -7.00 -1.99
CA HIS A 270 1.49 -6.33 -1.57
C HIS A 270 1.70 -5.45 -0.33
N LEU A 271 2.44 -5.93 0.67
CA LEU A 271 2.77 -5.13 1.87
C LEU A 271 3.57 -3.86 1.52
N ILE A 272 4.60 -3.99 0.68
CA ILE A 272 5.43 -2.88 0.18
C ILE A 272 4.57 -1.89 -0.63
N ALA A 273 3.75 -2.39 -1.56
CA ALA A 273 2.87 -1.54 -2.37
C ALA A 273 1.84 -0.79 -1.51
N HIS A 274 1.26 -1.45 -0.52
CA HIS A 274 0.36 -0.82 0.45
C HIS A 274 1.08 0.23 1.29
N PHE A 275 2.34 0.00 1.68
CA PHE A 275 3.11 0.99 2.43
C PHE A 275 3.42 2.21 1.58
N ALA A 276 3.84 2.02 0.33
CA ALA A 276 4.06 3.11 -0.62
C ALA A 276 2.79 3.96 -0.85
N HIS A 277 1.61 3.32 -0.83
CA HIS A 277 0.34 4.04 -0.87
C HIS A 277 0.06 4.82 0.43
N HIS A 278 0.32 4.20 1.59
CA HIS A 278 0.10 4.78 2.91
C HIS A 278 0.92 6.06 3.12
N VAL A 279 2.20 6.05 2.74
CA VAL A 279 3.11 7.21 2.91
C VAL A 279 3.00 8.26 1.78
N ARG A 280 2.01 8.14 0.88
CA ARG A 280 1.89 9.04 -0.29
C ARG A 280 1.66 10.51 0.07
N SER A 281 0.98 10.76 1.19
CA SER A 281 0.66 12.12 1.65
C SER A 281 1.59 12.56 2.78
N PHE A 282 2.69 11.85 3.02
CA PHE A 282 3.66 12.21 4.06
C PHE A 282 4.48 13.40 3.63
#